data_AF-A0A838FH20-F1
#
_entry.id   AF-A0A838FH20-F1
#
_cell.length_a   1.000
_cell.length_b   1.000
_cell.length_c   1.000
_cell.angle_alpha   90.00
_cell.angle_beta   90.00
_cell.angle_gamma   90.00
#
_symmetry.space_group_name_H-M   'P 1'
#
loop_
_entity.id
_entity.type
_entity.pdbx_description
1 polymer ?
#
loop_
_entity_poly.entity_id
_entity_poly.type
_entity_poly.pdbx_seq_one_letter_code
_entity_poly.pdbx_strand_id
1 'polypeptide(L)'
;VAGLRRTLESLEAAHVEVAVRAGWSWSRIAGALGVTKQAAHKKHAARLRAASGVAPVPDEDRAKLVVTGQARRSVRLARQEAEQLEQRYIGTEHLLLGLLREGEGPAFDALEFLGVTLAAARDAVARVRLGAKADPPYAGSSAERTSTRFPIATSARHAMEQSLREAVRLGSSHLGVEHILLALVRTERGAASRALDDLGVSPVEVDRRVTEALAGLST
;
A
#
# COMPACT_ATOMS: atom_id res chain seq x y z
N VAL A 1 -42.68 3.97 24.56
CA VAL A 1 -41.39 3.35 24.14
C VAL A 1 -41.49 2.56 22.83
N ALA A 2 -42.48 1.67 22.66
CA ALA A 2 -42.60 0.85 21.44
C ALA A 2 -42.78 1.64 20.12
N GLY A 3 -43.44 2.80 20.14
CA GLY A 3 -43.63 3.65 18.97
C GLY A 3 -42.32 4.23 18.43
N LEU A 4 -41.50 4.83 19.29
CA LEU A 4 -40.20 5.42 18.92
C LEU A 4 -39.22 4.39 18.34
N ARG A 5 -39.22 3.18 18.89
CA ARG A 5 -38.40 2.07 18.38
C ARG A 5 -38.77 1.71 16.93
N ARG A 6 -40.06 1.63 16.61
CA ARG A 6 -40.52 1.36 15.23
C ARG A 6 -40.17 2.49 14.28
N THR A 7 -40.25 3.74 14.73
CA THR A 7 -39.85 4.90 13.93
C THR A 7 -38.36 4.85 13.62
N LEU A 8 -37.52 4.55 14.63
CA LEU A 8 -36.08 4.42 14.44
C LEU A 8 -35.71 3.28 13.49
N GLU A 9 -36.34 2.11 13.64
CA GLU A 9 -36.15 0.96 12.76
C GLU A 9 -36.56 1.27 11.30
N SER A 10 -37.63 2.04 11.11
CA SER A 10 -38.06 2.50 9.78
C SER A 10 -37.08 3.48 9.15
N LEU A 11 -36.52 4.40 9.94
CA LEU A 11 -35.51 5.36 9.48
C LEU A 11 -34.20 4.67 9.11
N GLU A 12 -33.75 3.70 9.90
CA GLU A 12 -32.55 2.91 9.59
C GLU A 12 -32.71 2.18 8.25
N ALA A 13 -33.85 1.52 8.03
CA ALA A 13 -34.13 0.82 6.78
C ALA A 13 -34.13 1.75 5.56
N ALA A 14 -34.72 2.95 5.69
CA ALA A 14 -34.73 3.95 4.62
C ALA A 14 -33.31 4.44 4.28
N HIS A 15 -32.46 4.69 5.27
CA HIS A 15 -31.06 5.08 5.05
C HIS A 15 -30.25 3.98 4.35
N VAL A 16 -30.47 2.71 4.71
CA VAL A 16 -29.81 1.58 4.05
C VAL A 16 -30.22 1.52 2.58
N GLU A 17 -31.50 1.68 2.27
CA GLU A 17 -32.00 1.68 0.89
C GLU A 17 -31.42 2.83 0.04
N VAL A 18 -31.31 4.03 0.62
CA VAL A 18 -30.65 5.19 -0.01
C VAL A 18 -29.16 4.90 -0.27
N ALA A 19 -28.45 4.35 0.72
CA ALA A 19 -27.04 4.00 0.56
C ALA A 19 -26.81 2.97 -0.55
N VAL A 20 -27.70 1.99 -0.66
CA VAL A 20 -27.66 0.97 -1.72
C VAL A 20 -27.88 1.58 -3.10
N ARG A 21 -28.87 2.47 -3.25
CA ARG A 21 -29.08 3.20 -4.51
C ARG A 21 -27.91 4.13 -4.85
N ALA A 22 -27.20 4.62 -3.83
CA ALA A 22 -25.97 5.39 -3.98
C ALA A 22 -24.73 4.51 -4.25
N GLY A 23 -24.88 3.20 -4.47
CA GLY A 23 -23.80 2.29 -4.82
C GLY A 23 -22.92 1.86 -3.64
N TRP A 24 -23.42 1.89 -2.41
CA TRP A 24 -22.65 1.44 -1.25
C TRP A 24 -22.64 -0.09 -1.13
N SER A 25 -21.50 -0.64 -0.71
CA SER A 25 -21.36 -2.07 -0.40
C SER A 25 -21.84 -2.42 1.01
N TRP A 26 -22.07 -3.71 1.27
CA TRP A 26 -22.47 -4.20 2.59
C TRP A 26 -21.46 -3.88 3.69
N SER A 27 -20.17 -3.93 3.39
CA SER A 27 -19.13 -3.60 4.38
C SER A 27 -19.20 -2.13 4.80
N ARG A 28 -19.42 -1.22 3.83
CA ARG A 28 -19.53 0.22 4.09
C ARG A 28 -20.81 0.56 4.86
N ILE A 29 -21.93 -0.05 4.48
CA ILE A 29 -23.21 0.10 5.19
C ILE A 29 -23.07 -0.39 6.65
N ALA A 30 -22.46 -1.55 6.87
CA ALA A 30 -22.28 -2.10 8.20
C ALA A 30 -21.38 -1.23 9.09
N GLY A 31 -20.28 -0.70 8.53
CA GLY A 31 -19.40 0.24 9.21
C GLY A 31 -20.11 1.52 9.66
N ALA A 32 -20.94 2.11 8.79
CA ALA A 32 -21.72 3.30 9.13
C ALA A 32 -22.79 3.06 10.20
N LEU A 33 -23.35 1.85 10.25
CA LEU A 33 -24.32 1.43 11.27
C LEU A 33 -23.67 0.96 12.58
N GLY A 34 -22.33 0.85 12.64
CA GLY A 34 -21.62 0.31 13.80
C GLY A 34 -21.90 -1.17 14.07
N VAL A 35 -22.29 -1.94 13.04
CA VAL A 35 -22.61 -3.36 13.15
C VAL A 35 -21.72 -4.20 12.23
N THR A 36 -21.77 -5.53 12.39
CA THR A 36 -21.04 -6.42 11.49
C THR A 36 -21.75 -6.53 10.13
N LYS A 37 -20.98 -6.81 9.05
CA LYS A 37 -21.51 -7.05 7.70
C LYS A 37 -22.63 -8.10 7.71
N GLN A 38 -22.43 -9.18 8.46
CA GLN A 38 -23.40 -10.27 8.58
C GLN A 38 -24.69 -9.83 9.28
N ALA A 39 -24.58 -8.97 10.31
CA ALA A 39 -25.74 -8.40 10.99
C ALA A 39 -26.54 -7.46 10.08
N ALA A 40 -25.85 -6.57 9.34
CA ALA A 40 -26.48 -5.68 8.36
C ALA A 40 -27.19 -6.46 7.24
N HIS A 41 -26.51 -7.46 6.66
CA HIS A 41 -27.06 -8.31 5.62
C HIS A 41 -28.28 -9.11 6.12
N LYS A 42 -28.17 -9.76 7.28
CA LYS A 42 -29.28 -10.52 7.88
C LYS A 42 -30.51 -9.66 8.14
N LYS A 43 -30.32 -8.41 8.59
CA LYS A 43 -31.41 -7.50 8.95
C LYS A 43 -32.08 -6.87 7.74
N HIS A 44 -31.33 -6.51 6.70
CA HIS A 44 -31.82 -5.63 5.63
C HIS A 44 -31.94 -6.27 4.24
N ALA A 45 -31.25 -7.39 3.96
CA ALA A 45 -31.18 -7.94 2.61
C ALA A 45 -32.53 -8.44 2.07
N ALA A 46 -33.36 -9.08 2.91
CA ALA A 46 -34.68 -9.55 2.50
C ALA A 46 -35.62 -8.38 2.14
N ARG A 47 -35.54 -7.29 2.91
CA ARG A 47 -36.35 -6.09 2.69
C ARG A 47 -35.95 -5.35 1.42
N LEU A 48 -34.65 -5.18 1.15
CA LEU A 48 -34.17 -4.54 -0.09
C LEU A 48 -34.60 -5.31 -1.34
N ARG A 49 -34.54 -6.65 -1.30
CA ARG A 49 -35.04 -7.51 -2.38
C ARG A 49 -36.54 -7.30 -2.63
N ALA A 50 -37.33 -7.20 -1.56
CA ALA A 50 -38.78 -7.01 -1.66
C ALA A 50 -39.18 -5.58 -2.07
N ALA A 51 -38.46 -4.55 -1.63
CA ALA A 51 -38.85 -3.15 -1.80
C ALA A 51 -38.33 -2.51 -3.10
N SER A 52 -37.13 -2.89 -3.55
CA SER A 52 -36.44 -2.17 -4.64
C SER A 52 -35.87 -3.08 -5.71
N GLY A 53 -35.71 -4.38 -5.47
CA GLY A 53 -34.99 -5.29 -6.36
C GLY A 53 -33.49 -4.98 -6.55
N VAL A 54 -33.02 -3.85 -6.01
CA VAL A 54 -31.62 -3.40 -6.06
C VAL A 54 -30.85 -4.07 -4.93
N ALA A 55 -29.85 -4.87 -5.31
CA ALA A 55 -28.84 -5.35 -4.37
C ALA A 55 -27.75 -4.28 -4.19
N PRO A 56 -27.15 -4.15 -2.99
CA PRO A 56 -25.93 -3.36 -2.84
C PRO A 56 -24.88 -3.90 -3.80
N VAL A 57 -24.01 -3.00 -4.29
CA VAL A 57 -22.87 -3.43 -5.08
C VAL A 57 -22.14 -4.54 -4.30
N PRO A 58 -21.77 -5.65 -4.94
CA PRO A 58 -21.04 -6.69 -4.25
C PRO A 58 -19.78 -6.06 -3.64
N ASP A 59 -19.30 -6.61 -2.52
CA ASP A 59 -17.98 -6.22 -2.02
C ASP A 59 -16.90 -6.76 -2.98
N GLU A 60 -16.85 -6.27 -4.22
CA GLU A 60 -15.85 -6.65 -5.22
C GLU A 60 -14.46 -6.09 -4.85
N ASP A 61 -14.40 -5.05 -4.02
CA ASP A 61 -13.14 -4.39 -3.63
C ASP A 61 -12.62 -4.76 -2.24
N ARG A 62 -12.60 -6.07 -1.99
CA ARG A 62 -11.31 -6.64 -1.62
C ARG A 62 -10.95 -7.62 -2.71
N ALA A 63 -10.66 -7.15 -3.92
CA ALA A 63 -9.67 -7.83 -4.73
C ALA A 63 -8.55 -8.18 -3.74
N LYS A 64 -8.36 -9.47 -3.45
CA LYS A 64 -7.31 -9.90 -2.53
C LYS A 64 -6.05 -9.41 -3.21
N LEU A 65 -5.55 -8.25 -2.80
CA LEU A 65 -4.38 -7.65 -3.40
C LEU A 65 -3.26 -8.67 -3.23
N VAL A 66 -2.90 -9.33 -4.33
CA VAL A 66 -1.92 -10.40 -4.28
C VAL A 66 -0.56 -9.76 -4.34
N VAL A 67 0.22 -9.85 -3.25
CA VAL A 67 1.63 -9.43 -3.28
C VAL A 67 2.40 -10.40 -4.16
N THR A 68 3.03 -9.86 -5.21
CA THR A 68 3.75 -10.66 -6.21
C THR A 68 4.97 -11.36 -5.60
N GLY A 69 5.46 -12.40 -6.28
CA GLY A 69 6.69 -13.08 -5.90
C GLY A 69 7.89 -12.12 -5.86
N GLN A 70 8.03 -11.27 -6.88
CA GLN A 70 9.07 -10.25 -6.99
C GLN A 70 9.00 -9.24 -5.82
N ALA A 71 7.81 -8.73 -5.48
CA ALA A 71 7.65 -7.82 -4.36
C ALA A 71 8.08 -8.48 -3.03
N ARG A 72 7.73 -9.76 -2.80
CA ARG A 72 8.16 -10.50 -1.60
C ARG A 72 9.67 -10.73 -1.55
N ARG A 73 10.29 -11.01 -2.70
CA ARG A 73 11.74 -11.23 -2.81
C ARG A 73 12.51 -9.92 -2.59
N SER A 74 12.09 -8.82 -3.21
CA SER A 74 12.72 -7.49 -3.00
C SER A 74 12.71 -7.06 -1.53
N VAL A 75 11.63 -7.30 -0.77
CA VAL A 75 11.58 -7.00 0.68
C VAL A 75 12.53 -7.90 1.48
N ARG A 76 12.70 -9.16 1.07
CA ARG A 76 13.68 -10.06 1.71
C ARG A 76 15.12 -9.61 1.42
N LEU A 77 15.38 -9.16 0.19
CA LEU A 77 16.67 -8.60 -0.21
C LEU A 77 16.96 -7.30 0.55
N ALA A 78 15.96 -6.44 0.73
CA ALA A 78 16.07 -5.23 1.54
C ALA A 78 16.51 -5.53 2.98
N ARG A 79 15.97 -6.59 3.59
CA ARG A 79 16.44 -7.06 4.89
C ARG A 79 17.91 -7.47 4.86
N GLN A 80 18.34 -8.21 3.84
CA GLN A 80 19.74 -8.62 3.70
C GLN A 80 20.66 -7.41 3.53
N GLU A 81 20.26 -6.38 2.78
CA GLU A 81 21.02 -5.13 2.65
C GLU A 81 21.11 -4.41 4.00
N ALA A 82 20.04 -4.38 4.80
CA ALA A 82 20.07 -3.81 6.14
C ALA A 82 21.04 -4.56 7.08
N GLU A 83 21.03 -5.89 7.02
CA GLU A 83 21.95 -6.73 7.78
C GLU A 83 23.41 -6.53 7.32
N GLN A 84 23.66 -6.45 6.02
CA GLN A 84 24.99 -6.20 5.44
C GLN A 84 25.55 -4.81 5.79
N LEU A 85 24.67 -3.81 5.90
CA LEU A 85 25.01 -2.46 6.32
C LEU A 85 25.01 -2.31 7.85
N GLU A 86 24.92 -3.42 8.60
CA GLU A 86 24.88 -3.49 10.07
C GLU A 86 23.82 -2.58 10.70
N GLN A 87 22.69 -2.40 10.01
CA GLN A 87 21.57 -1.62 10.49
C GLN A 87 20.66 -2.46 11.38
N ARG A 88 20.06 -1.80 12.38
CA ARG A 88 19.15 -2.46 13.34
C ARG A 88 17.70 -2.48 12.87
N TYR A 89 17.41 -1.91 11.71
CA TYR A 89 16.07 -1.80 11.15
C TYR A 89 16.11 -1.63 9.61
N ILE A 90 15.02 -2.00 8.92
CA ILE A 90 14.84 -1.78 7.48
C ILE A 90 14.32 -0.36 7.27
N GLY A 91 15.13 0.45 6.62
CA GLY A 91 14.80 1.78 6.11
C GLY A 91 14.30 1.78 4.65
N THR A 92 13.92 2.96 4.15
CA THR A 92 13.48 3.13 2.76
C THR A 92 14.60 2.85 1.77
N GLU A 93 15.83 3.24 2.11
CA GLU A 93 17.07 2.98 1.38
C GLU A 93 17.29 1.48 1.15
N HIS A 94 16.99 0.66 2.15
CA HIS A 94 17.13 -0.78 2.04
C HIS A 94 16.07 -1.36 1.10
N LEU A 95 14.85 -0.82 1.11
CA LEU A 95 13.81 -1.20 0.15
C LEU A 95 14.23 -0.87 -1.29
N LEU A 96 14.82 0.31 -1.52
CA LEU A 96 15.36 0.70 -2.82
C LEU A 96 16.47 -0.27 -3.29
N LEU A 97 17.43 -0.58 -2.43
CA LEU A 97 18.49 -1.54 -2.73
C LEU A 97 17.94 -2.94 -2.99
N GLY A 98 16.90 -3.34 -2.25
CA GLY A 98 16.18 -4.61 -2.46
C GLY A 98 15.47 -4.69 -3.81
N LEU A 99 14.91 -3.58 -4.31
CA LEU A 99 14.32 -3.50 -5.65
C LEU A 99 15.38 -3.63 -6.75
N LEU A 100 16.51 -2.92 -6.61
CA LEU A 100 17.61 -3.00 -7.57
C LEU A 100 18.26 -4.38 -7.59
N ARG A 101 18.36 -5.04 -6.44
CA ARG A 101 18.94 -6.38 -6.32
C ARG A 101 18.01 -7.49 -6.78
N GLU A 102 16.69 -7.25 -6.82
CA GLU A 102 15.73 -8.18 -7.41
C GLU A 102 16.00 -8.35 -8.92
N GLY A 103 16.44 -7.29 -9.59
CA GLY A 103 17.01 -7.35 -10.94
C GLY A 103 16.00 -7.53 -12.07
N GLU A 104 14.70 -7.54 -11.77
CA GLU A 104 13.65 -7.79 -12.75
C GLU A 104 12.40 -6.95 -12.48
N GLY A 105 11.67 -6.67 -13.56
CA GLY A 105 10.33 -6.08 -13.52
C GLY A 105 10.34 -4.56 -13.63
N PRO A 106 9.15 -3.95 -13.70
CA PRO A 106 8.97 -2.56 -14.10
C PRO A 106 9.71 -1.54 -13.22
N ALA A 107 9.94 -1.86 -11.93
CA ALA A 107 10.74 -1.00 -11.05
C ALA A 107 12.23 -1.04 -11.41
N PHE A 108 12.78 -2.22 -11.69
CA PHE A 108 14.18 -2.37 -12.09
C PHE A 108 14.40 -1.74 -13.46
N ASP A 109 13.56 -2.05 -14.45
CA ASP A 109 13.65 -1.53 -15.81
C ASP A 109 13.58 0.01 -15.84
N ALA A 110 12.78 0.60 -14.94
CA ALA A 110 12.69 2.03 -14.81
C ALA A 110 13.97 2.66 -14.23
N LEU A 111 14.50 2.08 -13.15
CA LEU A 111 15.74 2.54 -12.52
C LEU A 111 16.95 2.35 -13.45
N GLU A 112 17.04 1.21 -14.13
CA GLU A 112 18.11 0.91 -15.08
C GLU A 112 18.11 1.90 -16.25
N PHE A 113 16.94 2.19 -16.82
CA PHE A 113 16.83 3.18 -17.89
C PHE A 113 17.26 4.59 -17.43
N LEU A 114 17.03 4.93 -16.17
CA LEU A 114 17.46 6.19 -15.57
C LEU A 114 18.95 6.18 -15.15
N GLY A 115 19.69 5.10 -15.47
CA GLY A 115 21.11 4.96 -15.15
C GLY A 115 21.39 4.62 -13.68
N VAL A 116 20.38 4.24 -12.90
CA VAL A 116 20.54 3.87 -11.50
C VAL A 116 20.97 2.42 -11.39
N THR A 117 22.26 2.21 -11.12
CA THR A 117 22.81 0.89 -10.83
C THR A 117 22.77 0.58 -9.34
N LEU A 118 22.77 -0.70 -8.97
CA LEU A 118 22.85 -1.13 -7.56
C LEU A 118 24.10 -0.56 -6.87
N ALA A 119 25.25 -0.50 -7.57
CA ALA A 119 26.48 0.07 -7.04
C ALA A 119 26.33 1.57 -6.75
N ALA A 120 25.86 2.35 -7.72
CA ALA A 120 25.66 3.78 -7.55
C ALA A 120 24.64 4.09 -6.44
N ALA A 121 23.58 3.29 -6.33
CA ALA A 121 22.59 3.42 -5.25
C ALA A 121 23.20 3.14 -3.87
N ARG A 122 24.06 2.12 -3.71
CA ARG A 122 24.75 1.88 -2.43
C ARG A 122 25.64 3.05 -2.03
N ASP A 123 26.36 3.63 -2.98
CA ASP A 123 27.22 4.78 -2.72
C ASP A 123 26.40 6.03 -2.33
N ALA A 124 25.28 6.28 -3.02
CA ALA A 124 24.36 7.37 -2.67
C ALA A 124 23.74 7.18 -1.28
N VAL A 125 23.32 5.95 -0.95
CA VAL A 125 22.79 5.62 0.39
C VAL A 125 23.84 5.86 1.47
N ALA A 126 25.10 5.49 1.23
CA ALA A 126 26.19 5.76 2.16
C ALA A 126 26.38 7.26 2.41
N ARG A 127 26.35 8.08 1.35
CA ARG A 127 26.44 9.56 1.46
C ARG A 127 25.27 10.15 2.23
N VAL A 128 24.04 9.76 1.90
CA VAL A 128 22.82 10.27 2.56
C VAL A 128 22.81 9.95 4.06
N ARG A 129 23.32 8.78 4.44
CA ARG A 129 23.40 8.37 5.86
C ARG A 129 24.37 9.20 6.70
N LEU A 130 25.44 9.73 6.10
CA LEU A 130 26.39 10.59 6.80
C LEU A 130 25.83 12.00 7.07
N GLY A 131 24.86 12.45 6.28
CA GLY A 131 24.29 13.81 6.36
C GLY A 131 22.89 13.91 6.99
N ALA A 132 22.20 12.80 7.25
CA ALA A 132 20.81 12.81 7.70
C ALA A 132 20.63 12.33 9.15
N LYS A 133 19.64 12.90 9.85
CA LYS A 133 19.14 12.30 11.11
C LYS A 133 18.53 10.94 10.78
N ALA A 134 18.92 9.92 11.54
CA ALA A 134 18.38 8.57 11.41
C ALA A 134 16.86 8.59 11.59
N ASP A 135 16.13 7.95 10.67
CA ASP A 135 14.70 7.71 10.84
C ASP A 135 14.50 6.73 12.01
N PRO A 136 13.69 7.08 13.01
CA PRO A 136 13.50 6.21 14.15
C PRO A 136 12.80 4.90 13.71
N PRO A 137 13.20 3.75 14.28
CA PRO A 137 12.46 2.51 14.11
C PRO A 137 11.03 2.70 14.63
N TYR A 138 10.06 2.08 13.96
CA TYR A 138 8.67 2.16 14.37
C TYR A 138 8.48 1.60 15.79
N ALA A 139 8.03 2.44 16.72
CA ALA A 139 7.67 2.05 18.06
C ALA A 139 6.26 1.45 18.07
N GLY A 140 6.13 0.19 17.62
CA GLY A 140 4.86 -0.53 17.63
C GLY A 140 4.32 -0.80 19.03
N SER A 141 3.12 -1.38 19.10
CA SER A 141 2.53 -1.81 20.38
C SER A 141 3.38 -2.90 21.03
N SER A 142 3.32 -3.06 22.36
CA SER A 142 4.07 -4.12 23.09
C SER A 142 3.84 -5.53 22.51
N ALA A 143 2.67 -5.79 21.91
CA ALA A 143 2.36 -7.08 21.27
C ALA A 143 3.08 -7.30 19.92
N GLU A 144 3.43 -6.23 19.20
CA GLU A 144 4.18 -6.31 17.94
C GLU A 144 5.70 -6.46 18.17
N ARG A 145 6.20 -6.03 19.33
CA ARG A 145 7.61 -6.15 19.74
C ARG A 145 8.04 -7.58 20.09
N THR A 146 7.08 -8.47 20.38
CA THR A 146 7.33 -9.87 20.77
C THR A 146 7.65 -10.78 19.57
N SER A 147 7.58 -10.26 18.35
CA SER A 147 7.86 -11.02 17.13
C SER A 147 9.35 -10.96 16.77
N THR A 148 9.93 -12.10 16.39
CA THR A 148 11.25 -12.32 15.75
C THR A 148 11.48 -11.54 14.43
N ARG A 149 10.72 -10.47 14.19
CA ARG A 149 10.79 -9.63 12.99
C ARG A 149 11.84 -8.56 13.17
N PHE A 150 12.75 -8.50 12.21
CA PHE A 150 13.66 -7.38 12.02
C PHE A 150 12.86 -6.07 11.96
N PRO A 151 13.16 -5.06 12.81
CA PRO A 151 12.39 -3.82 12.88
C PRO A 151 12.36 -3.06 11.55
N ILE A 152 11.33 -2.23 11.34
CA ILE A 152 11.17 -1.38 10.13
C ILE A 152 11.07 0.08 10.58
N ALA A 153 11.72 0.99 9.87
CA ALA A 153 11.65 2.43 10.08
C ALA A 153 10.21 2.96 9.86
N THR A 154 9.84 4.03 10.54
CA THR A 154 8.52 4.66 10.36
C THR A 154 8.30 5.09 8.90
N SER A 155 9.30 5.68 8.25
CA SER A 155 9.24 6.06 6.83
C SER A 155 9.07 4.86 5.91
N ALA A 156 9.79 3.76 6.16
CA ALA A 156 9.68 2.54 5.37
C ALA A 156 8.31 1.88 5.53
N ARG A 157 7.72 1.91 6.74
CA ARG A 157 6.34 1.47 6.96
C ARG A 157 5.35 2.32 6.16
N HIS A 158 5.46 3.65 6.26
CA HIS A 158 4.61 4.55 5.49
C HIS A 158 4.72 4.31 3.99
N ALA A 159 5.94 4.10 3.47
CA ALA A 159 6.16 3.75 2.06
C ALA A 159 5.43 2.44 1.67
N MET A 160 5.54 1.40 2.50
CA MET A 160 4.81 0.14 2.25
C MET A 160 3.28 0.34 2.27
N GLU A 161 2.75 1.15 3.17
CA GLU A 161 1.32 1.50 3.19
C GLU A 161 0.91 2.33 1.96
N GLN A 162 1.76 3.27 1.52
CA GLN A 162 1.54 4.02 0.29
C GLN A 162 1.56 3.12 -0.95
N SER A 163 2.38 2.06 -0.99
CA SER A 163 2.42 1.15 -2.14
C SER A 163 1.07 0.47 -2.41
N LEU A 164 0.27 0.24 -1.36
CA LEU A 164 -1.10 -0.26 -1.50
C LEU A 164 -2.00 0.77 -2.20
N ARG A 165 -1.82 2.06 -1.89
CA ARG A 165 -2.57 3.14 -2.53
C ARG A 165 -2.14 3.32 -3.98
N GLU A 166 -0.85 3.12 -4.28
CA GLU A 166 -0.36 3.10 -5.66
C GLU A 166 -1.00 1.97 -6.47
N ALA A 167 -1.10 0.77 -5.92
CA ALA A 167 -1.78 -0.35 -6.58
C ALA A 167 -3.24 -0.03 -6.90
N VAL A 168 -3.97 0.58 -5.95
CA VAL A 168 -5.35 1.03 -6.19
C VAL A 168 -5.41 2.15 -7.22
N ARG A 169 -4.49 3.14 -7.15
CA ARG A 169 -4.44 4.28 -8.08
C ARG A 169 -4.21 3.82 -9.53
N LEU A 170 -3.40 2.78 -9.72
CA LEU A 170 -3.12 2.18 -11.03
C LEU A 170 -4.15 1.11 -11.44
N GLY A 171 -5.19 0.86 -10.63
CA GLY A 171 -6.21 -0.15 -10.91
C GLY A 171 -5.67 -1.60 -10.87
N SER A 172 -4.54 -1.82 -10.19
CA SER A 172 -3.90 -3.13 -10.12
C SER A 172 -4.57 -4.05 -9.11
N SER A 173 -4.76 -5.31 -9.50
CA SER A 173 -5.20 -6.41 -8.63
C SER A 173 -4.05 -7.05 -7.83
N HIS A 174 -2.81 -6.56 -8.03
CA HIS A 174 -1.59 -7.10 -7.43
C HIS A 174 -0.71 -5.98 -6.85
N LEU A 175 0.03 -6.30 -5.79
CA LEU A 175 1.08 -5.42 -5.26
C LEU A 175 2.45 -5.89 -5.77
N GLY A 176 2.90 -5.27 -6.86
CA GLY A 176 4.22 -5.49 -7.45
C GLY A 176 5.31 -4.50 -7.00
N VAL A 177 6.49 -4.64 -7.60
CA VAL A 177 7.70 -3.86 -7.30
C VAL A 177 7.56 -2.39 -7.74
N GLU A 178 6.83 -2.15 -8.81
CA GLU A 178 6.47 -0.83 -9.34
C GLU A 178 5.75 0.03 -8.30
N HIS A 179 4.81 -0.54 -7.57
CA HIS A 179 4.04 0.18 -6.55
C HIS A 179 4.91 0.53 -5.35
N ILE A 180 5.86 -0.35 -5.00
CA ILE A 180 6.84 -0.08 -3.94
C ILE A 180 7.75 1.07 -4.38
N LEU A 181 8.28 1.04 -5.60
CA LEU A 181 9.14 2.10 -6.12
C LEU A 181 8.43 3.46 -6.15
N LEU A 182 7.21 3.51 -6.70
CA LEU A 182 6.39 4.72 -6.75
C LEU A 182 6.13 5.29 -5.35
N ALA A 183 5.87 4.42 -4.38
CA ALA A 183 5.69 4.83 -2.99
C ALA A 183 6.99 5.35 -2.37
N LEU A 184 8.14 4.74 -2.66
CA LEU A 184 9.44 5.18 -2.13
C LEU A 184 9.81 6.59 -2.62
N VAL A 185 9.60 6.89 -3.91
CA VAL A 185 9.91 8.22 -4.47
C VAL A 185 8.94 9.31 -4.00
N ARG A 186 7.73 8.93 -3.56
CA ARG A 186 6.74 9.85 -2.96
C ARG A 186 6.86 9.97 -1.44
N THR A 187 7.68 9.14 -0.81
CA THR A 187 7.87 9.20 0.64
C THR A 187 8.82 10.36 0.97
N GLU A 188 8.22 11.50 1.31
CA GLU A 188 8.96 12.68 1.76
C GLU A 188 9.91 12.31 2.90
N ARG A 189 11.14 12.83 2.84
CA ARG A 189 12.21 12.58 3.81
C ARG A 189 12.65 11.10 3.93
N GLY A 190 12.26 10.23 3.00
CA GLY A 190 12.85 8.89 2.89
C GLY A 190 14.31 8.97 2.43
N ALA A 191 15.18 8.13 3.00
CA ALA A 191 16.55 7.99 2.52
C ALA A 191 16.64 7.44 1.09
N ALA A 192 15.65 6.64 0.65
CA ALA A 192 15.55 6.21 -0.76
C ALA A 192 15.36 7.40 -1.71
N SER A 193 14.38 8.27 -1.44
CA SER A 193 14.13 9.46 -2.26
C SER A 193 15.37 10.36 -2.31
N ARG A 194 16.01 10.63 -1.17
CA ARG A 194 17.27 11.40 -1.15
C ARG A 194 18.41 10.74 -1.91
N ALA A 195 18.52 9.41 -1.86
CA ALA A 195 19.55 8.69 -2.61
C ALA A 195 19.31 8.77 -4.11
N LEU A 196 18.06 8.74 -4.56
CA LEU A 196 17.71 8.96 -5.97
C LEU A 196 17.95 10.42 -6.38
N ASP A 197 17.60 11.39 -5.53
CA ASP A 197 17.88 12.81 -5.77
C ASP A 197 19.40 13.07 -5.90
N ASP A 198 20.22 12.42 -5.07
CA ASP A 198 21.69 12.49 -5.13
C ASP A 198 22.27 11.86 -6.41
N LEU A 199 21.53 10.94 -7.05
CA LEU A 199 21.83 10.39 -8.36
C LEU A 199 21.23 11.21 -9.51
N GLY A 200 20.57 12.33 -9.22
CA GLY A 200 19.93 13.19 -10.22
C GLY A 200 18.62 12.65 -10.78
N VAL A 201 17.97 11.71 -10.09
CA VAL A 201 16.73 11.07 -10.53
C VAL A 201 15.54 11.66 -9.77
N SER A 202 14.66 12.35 -10.49
CA SER A 202 13.47 12.94 -9.89
C SER A 202 12.30 11.93 -9.76
N PRO A 203 11.39 12.12 -8.77
CA PRO A 203 10.20 11.29 -8.66
C PRO A 203 9.30 11.29 -9.91
N VAL A 204 9.28 12.40 -10.65
CA VAL A 204 8.48 12.55 -11.87
C VAL A 204 9.03 11.66 -12.99
N GLU A 205 10.35 11.59 -13.13
CA GLU A 205 11.00 10.70 -14.12
C GLU A 205 10.74 9.23 -13.81
N VAL A 206 10.78 8.87 -12.52
CA VAL A 206 10.44 7.51 -12.08
C VAL A 206 8.99 7.16 -12.39
N ASP A 207 8.03 8.03 -12.07
CA ASP A 207 6.59 7.79 -12.34
C ASP A 207 6.31 7.62 -13.84
N ARG A 208 6.88 8.52 -14.67
CA ARG A 208 6.80 8.40 -16.13
C ARG A 208 7.36 7.06 -16.60
N ARG A 209 8.56 6.70 -16.14
CA ARG A 209 9.25 5.52 -16.65
C ARG A 209 8.60 4.21 -16.21
N VAL A 210 8.11 4.14 -14.98
CA VAL A 210 7.31 2.99 -14.50
C VAL A 210 6.03 2.84 -15.34
N THR A 211 5.34 3.93 -15.64
CA THR A 211 4.13 3.90 -16.47
C THR A 211 4.42 3.39 -17.88
N GLU A 212 5.52 3.83 -18.49
CA GLU A 212 5.99 3.34 -19.79
C GLU A 212 6.35 1.84 -19.75
N ALA A 213 7.04 1.39 -18.70
CA ALA A 213 7.39 -0.02 -18.52
C ALA A 213 6.14 -0.91 -18.40
N LEU A 214 5.11 -0.46 -17.68
CA LEU A 214 3.85 -1.17 -17.56
C LEU A 214 3.06 -1.23 -18.89
N ALA A 215 3.09 -0.15 -19.68
CA ALA A 215 2.44 -0.11 -20.98
C ALA A 215 3.08 -1.10 -21.97
N GLY A 216 4.41 -1.22 -21.96
CA GLY A 216 5.15 -2.14 -22.83
C GLY A 216 4.94 -3.63 -22.52
N LEU A 217 4.43 -3.98 -21.32
CA LEU A 217 4.09 -5.36 -20.95
C LEU A 217 2.69 -5.78 -21.44
N SER A 218 1.88 -4.84 -21.92
CA SER A 218 0.50 -5.10 -22.37
C SER A 218 0.36 -5.34 -23.87
N THR A 219 1.48 -5.33 -24.61
CA THR A 219 1.60 -5.56 -26.05
C THR A 219 2.36 -6.84 -26.35
#